data_AF-A0A2V9IX22-F1
#
_entry.id   AF-A0A2V9IX22-F1
#
_cell.length_a   1.000
_cell.length_b   1.000
_cell.length_c   1.000
_cell.angle_alpha   90.00
_cell.angle_beta   90.00
_cell.angle_gamma   90.00
#
_symmetry.space_group_name_H-M   'P 1'
#
loop_
_entity.id
_entity.type
_entity.pdbx_description
1 polymer ?
#
loop_
_entity_poly.entity_id
_entity_poly.type
_entity_poly.pdbx_seq_one_letter_code
_entity_poly.pdbx_strand_id
1 'polypeptide(L)'
;MAPKEPQTQAPSAPAPGKTGAGAAAAKPQPEGRGKTRREFNWLALAWTAFTAASVAGLTATMRFMFPNVLFEPPTLFKAGYPDSYKPGEVDERFKEKYGVWIIRGEDNIMYALIAICTHLGCPPNWLAAEQKFKCPCHGSGYYKSGINFEGPTPRPLERARITLGEDGQIIVDKSRKFQWEKGEWTDPDSFLKL
;
A
#
# COMPACT_ATOMS: atom_id res chain seq x y z
N MET A 1 109.80 12.21 -24.80
CA MET A 1 110.74 12.03 -25.94
C MET A 1 110.28 10.81 -26.72
N ALA A 2 110.01 10.86 -28.03
CA ALA A 2 109.90 12.01 -28.91
C ALA A 2 108.78 11.74 -29.96
N PRO A 3 108.03 12.76 -30.40
CA PRO A 3 106.95 12.60 -31.36
C PRO A 3 107.46 12.70 -32.80
N LYS A 4 106.62 12.32 -33.78
CA LYS A 4 106.51 13.11 -35.01
C LYS A 4 105.08 13.12 -35.56
N GLU A 5 104.66 14.32 -35.93
CA GLU A 5 103.30 14.72 -36.30
C GLU A 5 102.97 14.50 -37.78
N PRO A 6 101.69 14.64 -38.18
CA PRO A 6 101.20 14.21 -39.49
C PRO A 6 101.48 15.21 -40.62
N GLN A 7 101.19 14.79 -41.85
CA GLN A 7 101.04 15.68 -42.99
C GLN A 7 99.58 15.73 -43.45
N THR A 8 99.11 16.93 -43.77
CA THR A 8 97.72 17.25 -44.14
C THR A 8 97.73 18.15 -45.38
N GLN A 9 96.58 18.26 -46.06
CA GLN A 9 96.24 19.23 -47.13
C GLN A 9 96.76 18.86 -48.53
N ALA A 10 96.07 19.15 -49.65
CA ALA A 10 94.71 19.63 -49.98
C ALA A 10 94.59 19.57 -51.53
N PRO A 11 93.63 20.19 -52.27
CA PRO A 11 92.33 20.79 -51.93
C PRO A 11 91.17 19.98 -52.60
N SER A 12 90.01 20.46 -53.07
CA SER A 12 89.33 21.77 -53.15
C SER A 12 87.81 21.57 -53.29
N ALA A 13 87.01 22.60 -52.96
CA ALA A 13 85.63 22.76 -53.45
C ALA A 13 85.50 24.11 -54.19
N PRO A 14 84.64 24.19 -55.22
CA PRO A 14 83.51 25.12 -55.14
C PRO A 14 82.22 24.51 -55.76
N ALA A 15 81.09 24.51 -55.05
CA ALA A 15 80.05 25.57 -55.07
C ALA A 15 79.04 25.38 -56.25
N PRO A 16 78.00 26.23 -56.45
CA PRO A 16 76.66 25.75 -56.06
C PRO A 16 75.56 25.87 -57.12
N GLY A 17 74.60 24.93 -57.04
CA GLY A 17 73.20 25.11 -57.45
C GLY A 17 72.86 25.10 -58.95
N LYS A 18 71.71 24.50 -59.27
CA LYS A 18 70.67 25.17 -60.09
C LYS A 18 69.33 24.41 -60.05
N THR A 19 68.30 25.21 -59.84
CA THR A 19 66.86 25.00 -60.06
C THR A 19 66.52 24.23 -61.36
N GLY A 20 65.54 23.32 -61.30
CA GLY A 20 64.93 22.68 -62.48
C GLY A 20 63.62 21.96 -62.12
N ALA A 21 62.49 22.49 -62.60
CA ALA A 21 61.13 22.17 -62.19
C ALA A 21 60.68 20.69 -62.28
N GLY A 22 59.76 20.28 -61.39
CA GLY A 22 59.06 18.99 -61.44
C GLY A 22 57.74 18.98 -60.64
N ALA A 23 56.63 19.15 -61.35
CA ALA A 23 55.23 18.81 -61.00
C ALA A 23 54.61 19.22 -59.64
N ALA A 24 53.61 20.10 -59.76
CA ALA A 24 52.44 20.35 -58.92
C ALA A 24 52.03 19.34 -57.81
N ALA A 25 51.68 19.89 -56.64
CA ALA A 25 50.32 19.77 -56.07
C ALA A 25 50.15 20.75 -54.89
N ALA A 26 49.05 21.52 -54.87
CA ALA A 26 48.70 22.35 -53.72
C ALA A 26 48.22 21.46 -52.56
N LYS A 27 48.72 21.69 -51.33
CA LYS A 27 48.18 21.03 -50.13
C LYS A 27 46.77 21.57 -49.85
N PRO A 28 45.74 20.73 -49.67
CA PRO A 28 44.41 21.19 -49.32
C PRO A 28 44.39 21.81 -47.92
N GLN A 29 43.51 22.79 -47.73
CA GLN A 29 43.18 23.37 -46.43
C GLN A 29 42.56 22.32 -45.49
N PRO A 30 42.54 22.56 -44.16
CA PRO A 30 41.87 21.66 -43.22
C PRO A 30 40.36 21.65 -43.50
N GLU A 31 39.89 20.58 -44.15
CA GLU A 31 38.45 20.37 -44.33
C GLU A 31 37.76 20.30 -42.97
N GLY A 32 36.61 20.97 -42.87
CA GLY A 32 35.88 21.10 -41.63
C GLY A 32 35.60 19.73 -41.01
N ARG A 33 35.64 19.66 -39.68
CA ARG A 33 35.23 18.48 -38.90
C ARG A 33 33.75 18.22 -39.15
N GLY A 34 33.45 17.52 -40.25
CA GLY A 34 32.11 17.07 -40.57
C GLY A 34 31.60 16.25 -39.40
N LYS A 35 30.48 16.70 -38.81
CA LYS A 35 29.76 15.96 -37.78
C LYS A 35 29.35 14.63 -38.38
N THR A 36 30.17 13.61 -38.13
CA THR A 36 30.00 12.28 -38.74
C THR A 36 28.61 11.74 -38.40
N ARG A 37 28.10 10.84 -39.23
CA ARG A 37 26.82 10.10 -39.04
C ARG A 37 26.75 9.27 -37.72
N ARG A 38 27.76 9.43 -36.85
CA ARG A 38 27.97 8.94 -35.50
C ARG A 38 27.53 9.95 -34.41
N GLU A 39 26.74 10.98 -34.76
CA GLU A 39 26.05 11.82 -33.76
C GLU A 39 24.76 11.19 -33.20
N PHE A 40 24.55 9.88 -33.39
CA PHE A 40 23.63 9.12 -32.56
C PHE A 40 24.23 9.03 -31.15
N ASN A 41 23.87 9.99 -30.30
CA ASN A 41 24.37 10.10 -28.93
C ASN A 41 23.77 8.99 -28.05
N TRP A 42 24.32 7.79 -28.18
CA TRP A 42 23.94 6.60 -27.42
C TRP A 42 23.99 6.83 -25.90
N LEU A 43 24.91 7.69 -25.44
CA LEU A 43 25.00 8.06 -24.04
C LEU A 43 23.78 8.88 -23.60
N ALA A 44 23.30 9.83 -24.40
CA ALA A 44 22.06 10.55 -24.12
C ALA A 44 20.84 9.63 -24.16
N LEU A 45 20.77 8.68 -25.11
CA LEU A 45 19.68 7.70 -25.18
C LEU A 45 19.68 6.75 -23.97
N ALA A 46 20.86 6.32 -23.51
CA ALA A 46 21.00 5.49 -22.31
C ALA A 46 20.57 6.26 -21.05
N TRP A 47 20.96 7.53 -20.90
CA TRP A 47 20.54 8.36 -19.77
C TRP A 47 19.05 8.70 -19.78
N THR A 48 18.43 8.97 -20.93
CA THR A 48 16.98 9.20 -20.99
C THR A 48 16.21 7.93 -20.68
N ALA A 49 16.62 6.76 -21.21
CA ALA A 49 16.02 5.48 -20.87
C ALA A 49 16.18 5.13 -19.37
N PHE A 50 17.36 5.33 -18.80
CA PHE A 50 17.62 5.10 -17.37
C PHE A 50 16.80 6.03 -16.46
N THR A 51 16.71 7.31 -16.82
CA THR A 51 15.91 8.29 -16.05
C THR A 51 14.42 7.97 -16.15
N ALA A 52 13.91 7.63 -17.33
CA ALA A 52 12.52 7.21 -17.52
C ALA A 52 12.19 5.94 -16.71
N ALA A 53 13.07 4.94 -16.73
CA ALA A 53 12.91 3.72 -15.94
C ALA A 53 12.94 4.00 -14.42
N SER A 54 13.84 4.88 -13.97
CA SER A 54 13.97 5.27 -12.56
C SER A 54 12.75 6.05 -12.07
N VAL A 55 12.23 6.98 -12.86
CA VAL A 55 10.99 7.72 -12.56
C VAL A 55 9.79 6.78 -12.52
N ALA A 56 9.64 5.90 -13.52
CA ALA A 56 8.55 4.92 -13.53
C ALA A 56 8.61 3.97 -12.32
N GLY A 57 9.79 3.47 -11.97
CA GLY A 57 10.00 2.61 -10.80
C GLY A 57 9.72 3.33 -9.48
N LEU A 58 10.13 4.60 -9.35
CA LEU A 58 9.84 5.41 -8.18
C LEU A 58 8.35 5.71 -8.06
N THR A 59 7.67 6.06 -9.16
CA THR A 59 6.21 6.28 -9.18
C THR A 59 5.44 5.00 -8.84
N ALA A 60 5.88 3.84 -9.33
CA ALA A 60 5.29 2.55 -8.97
C ALA A 60 5.48 2.23 -7.47
N THR A 61 6.69 2.44 -6.93
CA THR A 61 6.98 2.26 -5.50
C THR A 61 6.16 3.22 -4.64
N MET A 62 6.07 4.50 -5.00
CA MET A 62 5.24 5.47 -4.31
C MET A 62 3.76 5.07 -4.35
N ARG A 63 3.23 4.68 -5.52
CA ARG A 63 1.85 4.20 -5.66
C ARG A 63 1.58 2.91 -4.89
N PHE A 64 2.58 2.06 -4.67
CA PHE A 64 2.48 0.89 -3.81
C PHE A 64 2.49 1.26 -2.31
N MET A 65 3.27 2.28 -1.93
CA MET A 65 3.31 2.82 -0.55
C MET A 65 2.06 3.62 -0.15
N PHE A 66 1.31 4.16 -1.10
CA PHE A 66 0.00 4.77 -0.86
C PHE A 66 -1.12 3.75 -1.11
N PRO A 67 -1.70 3.11 -0.07
CA PRO A 67 -2.80 2.20 -0.27
C PRO A 67 -3.99 2.94 -0.90
N ASN A 68 -4.55 2.39 -1.99
CA ASN A 68 -5.84 2.86 -2.49
C ASN A 68 -6.86 2.66 -1.37
N VAL A 69 -7.55 3.73 -0.96
CA VAL A 69 -8.60 3.65 0.06
C VAL A 69 -9.73 2.78 -0.48
N LEU A 70 -9.90 1.59 0.09
CA LEU A 70 -11.13 0.82 -0.08
C LEU A 70 -12.25 1.58 0.65
N PHE A 71 -13.41 1.73 0.00
CA PHE A 71 -14.57 2.34 0.63
C PHE A 71 -15.09 1.42 1.75
N GLU A 72 -14.71 1.71 2.99
CA GLU A 72 -15.28 1.11 4.19
C GLU A 72 -16.82 1.31 4.14
N PRO A 73 -17.63 0.25 4.37
CA PRO A 73 -19.09 0.37 4.40
C PRO A 73 -19.52 1.36 5.49
N PRO A 74 -20.61 2.13 5.28
CA PRO A 74 -20.96 3.25 6.15
C PRO A 74 -21.14 2.79 7.60
N THR A 75 -20.55 3.55 8.53
CA THR A 75 -20.58 3.25 9.97
C THR A 75 -21.99 3.29 10.54
N LEU A 76 -22.84 4.17 10.00
CA LEU A 76 -24.25 4.30 10.33
C LEU A 76 -25.10 3.66 9.23
N PHE A 77 -25.98 2.72 9.59
CA PHE A 77 -26.91 2.08 8.65
C PHE A 77 -28.27 1.81 9.28
N LYS A 78 -29.31 1.73 8.43
CA LYS A 78 -30.66 1.29 8.83
C LYS A 78 -30.73 -0.24 8.77
N ALA A 79 -31.33 -0.81 9.80
CA ALA A 79 -31.48 -2.25 10.02
C ALA A 79 -32.93 -2.73 9.92
N GLY A 80 -33.84 -1.91 9.37
CA GLY A 80 -35.26 -2.25 9.26
C GLY A 80 -35.99 -2.18 10.61
N TYR A 81 -37.21 -2.70 10.65
CA TYR A 81 -38.10 -2.58 11.82
C TYR A 81 -37.79 -3.61 12.93
N PRO A 82 -37.96 -3.25 14.22
CA PRO A 82 -37.77 -4.17 15.35
C PRO A 82 -38.60 -5.46 15.26
N ASP A 83 -39.82 -5.39 14.72
CA ASP A 83 -40.72 -6.54 14.58
C ASP A 83 -40.23 -7.58 13.56
N SER A 84 -39.30 -7.21 12.67
CA SER A 84 -38.68 -8.17 11.75
C SER A 84 -37.68 -9.12 12.44
N TYR A 85 -37.33 -8.84 13.70
CA TYR A 85 -36.41 -9.64 14.51
C TYR A 85 -37.18 -10.53 15.48
N LYS A 86 -36.96 -11.84 15.39
CA LYS A 86 -37.53 -12.81 16.32
C LYS A 86 -36.85 -12.70 17.69
N PRO A 87 -37.61 -12.67 18.81
CA PRO A 87 -37.04 -12.81 20.14
C PRO A 87 -36.26 -14.13 20.23
N GLY A 88 -35.10 -14.11 20.91
CA GLY A 88 -34.30 -15.32 21.08
C GLY A 88 -33.40 -15.68 19.88
N GLU A 89 -33.42 -14.95 18.76
CA GLU A 89 -32.56 -15.21 17.59
C GLU A 89 -31.39 -14.21 17.46
N VAL A 90 -30.40 -14.55 16.62
CA VAL A 90 -29.30 -13.68 16.19
C VAL A 90 -29.44 -13.43 14.70
N ASP A 91 -29.43 -12.17 14.29
CA ASP A 91 -29.54 -11.79 12.89
C ASP A 91 -28.15 -11.67 12.24
N GLU A 92 -27.92 -12.46 11.19
CA GLU A 92 -26.65 -12.50 10.45
C GLU A 92 -26.63 -11.62 9.19
N ARG A 93 -27.76 -11.01 8.79
CA ARG A 93 -27.89 -10.24 7.53
C ARG A 93 -26.89 -9.08 7.40
N PHE A 94 -26.43 -8.55 8.54
CA PHE A 94 -25.54 -7.39 8.61
C PHE A 94 -24.06 -7.78 8.81
N LYS A 95 -23.75 -9.07 8.98
CA LYS A 95 -22.39 -9.56 9.26
C LYS A 95 -21.45 -9.31 8.09
N GLU A 96 -21.81 -9.71 6.88
CA GLU A 96 -20.92 -9.59 5.71
C GLU A 96 -20.74 -8.14 5.26
N LYS A 97 -21.83 -7.37 5.24
CA LYS A 97 -21.80 -5.98 4.73
C LYS A 97 -21.30 -4.97 5.75
N TYR A 98 -21.54 -5.16 7.04
CA TYR A 98 -21.21 -4.17 8.06
C TYR A 98 -20.35 -4.72 9.21
N GLY A 99 -20.14 -6.04 9.31
CA GLY A 99 -19.39 -6.63 10.44
C GLY A 99 -20.14 -6.51 11.76
N VAL A 100 -21.47 -6.65 11.74
CA VAL A 100 -22.35 -6.52 12.92
C VAL A 100 -23.39 -7.64 12.94
N TRP A 101 -23.66 -8.18 14.13
CA TRP A 101 -24.86 -8.96 14.42
C TRP A 101 -25.86 -8.13 15.20
N ILE A 102 -27.15 -8.34 14.93
CA ILE A 102 -28.22 -7.73 15.73
C ILE A 102 -28.95 -8.84 16.47
N ILE A 103 -29.07 -8.70 17.78
CA ILE A 103 -29.63 -9.72 18.66
C ILE A 103 -30.88 -9.13 19.32
N ARG A 104 -31.98 -9.90 19.32
CA ARG A 104 -33.15 -9.62 20.16
C ARG A 104 -33.15 -10.58 21.34
N GLY A 105 -32.98 -10.04 22.54
CA GLY A 105 -33.19 -10.76 23.79
C GLY A 105 -34.66 -11.14 24.00
N GLU A 106 -34.90 -12.11 24.87
CA GLU A 106 -36.25 -12.54 25.28
C GLU A 106 -36.92 -11.50 26.21
N ASP A 107 -36.11 -10.65 26.82
CA ASP A 107 -36.45 -9.50 27.66
C ASP A 107 -36.86 -8.23 26.86
N ASN A 108 -37.06 -8.37 25.55
CA ASN A 108 -37.25 -7.28 24.58
C ASN A 108 -36.09 -6.26 24.53
N ILE A 109 -34.90 -6.61 25.03
CA ILE A 109 -33.70 -5.81 24.85
C ILE A 109 -32.98 -6.25 23.56
N MET A 110 -32.85 -5.32 22.62
CA MET A 110 -32.05 -5.49 21.41
C MET A 110 -30.66 -4.87 21.57
N TYR A 111 -29.64 -5.50 21.00
CA TYR A 111 -28.28 -4.94 20.96
C TYR A 111 -27.55 -5.37 19.69
N ALA A 112 -26.64 -4.51 19.24
CA ALA A 112 -25.80 -4.75 18.07
C ALA A 112 -24.39 -5.15 18.54
N LEU A 113 -23.95 -6.38 18.26
CA LEU A 113 -22.57 -6.82 18.54
C LEU A 113 -21.70 -6.62 17.31
N ILE A 114 -20.52 -6.03 17.50
CA ILE A 114 -19.51 -5.90 16.47
C ILE A 114 -18.85 -7.26 16.26
N ALA A 115 -18.89 -7.77 15.03
CA ALA A 115 -18.38 -9.09 14.65
C ALA A 115 -16.86 -9.07 14.43
N ILE A 116 -16.11 -8.58 15.43
CA ILE A 116 -14.65 -8.48 15.44
C ILE A 116 -14.14 -9.15 16.73
N CYS A 117 -13.45 -10.27 16.60
CA CYS A 117 -12.86 -10.98 17.75
C CYS A 117 -11.81 -10.12 18.42
N THR A 118 -11.91 -9.92 19.74
CA THR A 118 -11.05 -9.00 20.50
C THR A 118 -9.65 -9.56 20.79
N HIS A 119 -9.35 -10.80 20.37
CA HIS A 119 -7.99 -11.35 20.33
C HIS A 119 -7.12 -10.65 19.26
N LEU A 120 -7.46 -10.83 17.96
CA LEU A 120 -6.67 -10.35 16.82
C LEU A 120 -7.53 -9.87 15.62
N GLY A 121 -8.79 -9.54 15.85
CA GLY A 121 -9.65 -8.89 14.84
C GLY A 121 -10.40 -9.80 13.87
N CYS A 122 -10.15 -11.11 13.84
CA CYS A 122 -10.89 -12.05 12.98
C CYS A 122 -12.41 -11.99 13.22
N PRO A 123 -13.26 -12.04 12.19
CA PRO A 123 -14.70 -12.15 12.39
C PRO A 123 -15.07 -13.53 12.96
N PRO A 124 -15.77 -13.62 14.10
CA PRO A 124 -16.30 -14.89 14.56
C PRO A 124 -17.48 -15.36 13.67
N ASN A 125 -17.87 -16.62 13.82
CA ASN A 125 -19.07 -17.20 13.22
C ASN A 125 -20.11 -17.49 14.30
N TRP A 126 -21.39 -17.23 14.02
CA TRP A 126 -22.48 -17.69 14.86
C TRP A 126 -22.73 -19.18 14.60
N LEU A 127 -22.85 -19.97 15.66
CA LEU A 127 -23.22 -21.39 15.60
C LEU A 127 -24.59 -21.56 16.25
N ALA A 128 -25.66 -21.53 15.43
CA ALA A 128 -27.04 -21.62 15.91
C ALA A 128 -27.33 -22.88 16.74
N ALA A 129 -26.67 -24.01 16.43
CA ALA A 129 -26.80 -25.26 17.20
C ALA A 129 -26.19 -25.18 18.62
N GLU A 130 -25.17 -24.35 18.82
CA GLU A 130 -24.49 -24.16 20.11
C GLU A 130 -24.92 -22.89 20.86
N GLN A 131 -25.68 -22.00 20.21
CA GLN A 131 -26.03 -20.65 20.68
C GLN A 131 -24.80 -19.81 21.10
N LYS A 132 -23.70 -19.96 20.35
CA LYS A 132 -22.40 -19.35 20.64
C LYS A 132 -21.76 -18.76 19.39
N PHE A 133 -20.95 -17.73 19.57
CA PHE A 133 -20.02 -17.26 18.54
C PHE A 133 -18.67 -17.97 18.71
N LYS A 134 -18.09 -18.50 17.63
CA LYS A 134 -16.77 -19.15 17.61
C LYS A 134 -15.87 -18.48 16.58
N CYS A 135 -14.66 -18.10 16.97
CA CYS A 135 -13.65 -17.50 16.10
C CYS A 135 -12.76 -18.58 15.47
N PRO A 136 -12.79 -18.79 14.15
CA PRO A 136 -12.08 -19.89 13.49
C PRO A 136 -10.55 -19.76 13.55
N CYS A 137 -10.02 -18.55 13.75
CA CYS A 137 -8.57 -18.30 13.74
C CYS A 137 -7.81 -18.95 14.92
N HIS A 138 -8.39 -18.91 16.13
CA HIS A 138 -7.70 -19.31 17.37
C HIS A 138 -8.65 -19.93 18.42
N GLY A 139 -9.86 -20.34 18.04
CA GLY A 139 -10.81 -21.00 18.94
C GLY A 139 -11.35 -20.11 20.07
N SER A 140 -11.38 -18.79 19.91
CA SER A 140 -12.05 -17.91 20.88
C SER A 140 -13.57 -18.06 20.80
N GLY A 141 -14.23 -18.19 21.94
CA GLY A 141 -15.68 -18.37 22.01
C GLY A 141 -16.36 -17.33 22.88
N TYR A 142 -17.54 -16.90 22.42
CA TYR A 142 -18.38 -15.92 23.09
C TYR A 142 -19.82 -16.44 23.21
N TYR A 143 -20.49 -16.14 24.32
CA TYR A 143 -21.92 -16.35 24.45
C TYR A 143 -22.70 -15.43 23.52
N LYS A 144 -23.98 -15.75 23.29
CA LYS A 144 -24.92 -14.90 22.55
C LYS A 144 -24.96 -13.43 23.05
N SER A 145 -24.70 -13.20 24.34
CA SER A 145 -24.58 -11.86 24.93
C SER A 145 -23.37 -11.04 24.46
N GLY A 146 -22.37 -11.68 23.86
CA GLY A 146 -21.06 -11.10 23.51
C GLY A 146 -19.97 -11.34 24.55
N ILE A 147 -20.29 -11.88 25.74
CA ILE A 147 -19.31 -12.20 26.78
C ILE A 147 -18.42 -13.37 26.35
N ASN A 148 -17.09 -13.21 26.45
CA ASN A 148 -16.12 -14.25 26.16
C ASN A 148 -16.13 -15.35 27.24
N PHE A 149 -15.88 -16.60 26.86
CA PHE A 149 -15.84 -17.74 27.79
C PHE A 149 -14.73 -18.76 27.53
N GLU A 150 -14.09 -18.74 26.36
CA GLU A 150 -13.01 -19.66 25.99
C GLU A 150 -12.00 -19.03 25.00
N GLY A 151 -10.82 -19.64 24.92
CA GLY A 151 -9.74 -19.27 23.99
C GLY A 151 -8.94 -18.04 24.44
N PRO A 152 -7.99 -17.56 23.61
CA PRO A 152 -7.02 -16.51 23.97
C PRO A 152 -7.62 -15.07 23.99
N THR A 153 -8.94 -14.95 23.98
CA THR A 153 -9.64 -13.67 23.93
C THR A 153 -9.67 -13.02 25.33
N PRO A 154 -9.14 -11.79 25.50
CA PRO A 154 -9.01 -11.17 26.82
C PRO A 154 -10.30 -10.49 27.33
N ARG A 155 -11.26 -10.20 26.45
CA ARG A 155 -12.44 -9.35 26.76
C ARG A 155 -13.66 -9.67 25.89
N PRO A 156 -14.89 -9.30 26.29
CA PRO A 156 -16.09 -9.47 25.48
C PRO A 156 -16.05 -8.77 24.11
N LEU A 157 -16.98 -9.13 23.22
CA LEU A 157 -17.23 -8.38 21.99
C LEU A 157 -17.74 -6.96 22.31
N GLU A 158 -17.47 -6.00 21.42
CA GLU A 158 -17.93 -4.63 21.58
C GLU A 158 -19.38 -4.49 21.10
N ARG A 159 -20.22 -3.72 21.81
CA ARG A 159 -21.52 -3.31 21.28
C ARG A 159 -21.37 -2.06 20.42
N ALA A 160 -22.11 -1.98 19.32
CA ALA A 160 -22.30 -0.73 18.56
C ALA A 160 -23.49 0.06 19.12
N ARG A 161 -23.55 1.36 18.84
CA ARG A 161 -24.72 2.17 19.20
C ARG A 161 -25.95 1.69 18.43
N ILE A 162 -27.07 1.56 19.11
CA ILE A 162 -28.35 1.12 18.53
C ILE A 162 -29.46 2.06 19.01
N THR A 163 -30.25 2.58 18.06
CA THR A 163 -31.35 3.50 18.36
C THR A 163 -32.52 3.29 17.40
N LEU A 164 -33.71 3.75 17.78
CA LEU A 164 -34.85 3.85 16.88
C LEU A 164 -34.80 5.21 16.14
N GLY A 165 -34.93 5.18 14.82
CA GLY A 165 -35.09 6.38 14.00
C GLY A 165 -36.52 6.93 14.03
N GLU A 166 -36.70 8.16 13.55
CA GLU A 166 -38.00 8.82 13.43
C GLU A 166 -39.00 8.05 12.54
N ASP A 167 -38.48 7.23 11.62
CA ASP A 167 -39.25 6.35 10.74
C ASP A 167 -39.53 4.96 11.34
N GLY A 168 -39.27 4.76 12.64
CA GLY A 168 -39.49 3.49 13.33
C GLY A 168 -38.51 2.37 12.95
N GLN A 169 -37.49 2.65 12.14
CA GLN A 169 -36.43 1.69 11.81
C GLN A 169 -35.31 1.74 12.84
N ILE A 170 -34.69 0.59 13.09
CA ILE A 170 -33.44 0.52 13.87
C ILE A 170 -32.33 1.17 13.08
N ILE A 171 -31.60 2.08 13.73
CA ILE A 171 -30.36 2.69 13.25
C ILE A 171 -29.22 2.14 14.11
N VAL A 172 -28.24 1.51 13.47
CA VAL A 172 -27.01 1.06 14.10
C VAL A 172 -25.87 1.97 13.67
N ASP A 173 -25.06 2.42 14.63
CA ASP A 173 -23.86 3.23 14.40
C ASP A 173 -22.62 2.57 15.03
N LYS A 174 -21.72 2.09 14.18
CA LYS A 174 -20.44 1.45 14.53
C LYS A 174 -19.37 2.43 15.03
N SER A 175 -19.55 3.74 14.83
CA SER A 175 -18.54 4.74 15.23
C SER A 175 -18.48 4.89 16.75
N ARG A 176 -19.62 4.75 17.43
CA ARG A 176 -19.71 4.65 18.88
C ARG A 176 -19.77 3.18 19.30
N LYS A 177 -18.90 2.82 20.24
CA LYS A 177 -18.72 1.46 20.74
C LYS A 177 -18.77 1.43 22.25
N PHE A 178 -19.27 0.32 22.80
CA PHE A 178 -19.44 0.13 24.25
C PHE A 178 -18.78 -1.18 24.70
N GLN A 179 -17.91 -1.07 25.68
CA GLN A 179 -17.07 -2.13 26.24
C GLN A 179 -17.61 -2.60 27.60
N TRP A 180 -17.75 -3.92 27.79
CA TRP A 180 -18.28 -4.51 29.02
C TRP A 180 -17.36 -4.25 30.22
N GLU A 181 -16.05 -4.39 29.99
CA GLU A 181 -14.98 -4.21 30.97
C GLU A 181 -14.93 -2.81 31.59
N LYS A 182 -15.57 -1.82 30.97
CA LYS A 182 -15.72 -0.45 31.47
C LYS A 182 -17.10 -0.14 32.07
N GLY A 183 -18.03 -1.10 32.05
CA GLY A 183 -19.43 -0.89 32.44
C GLY A 183 -20.30 -0.16 31.40
N GLU A 184 -19.76 0.13 30.20
CA GLU A 184 -20.43 0.94 29.17
C GLU A 184 -21.69 0.27 28.58
N TRP A 185 -21.93 -1.03 28.83
CA TRP A 185 -23.16 -1.73 28.43
C TRP A 185 -24.40 -1.35 29.25
N THR A 186 -24.22 -0.55 30.31
CA THR A 186 -25.34 0.07 31.04
C THR A 186 -25.82 1.38 30.40
N ASP A 187 -25.07 1.90 29.42
CA ASP A 187 -25.46 3.09 28.65
C ASP A 187 -26.71 2.78 27.79
N PRO A 188 -27.79 3.61 27.87
CA PRO A 188 -28.97 3.47 27.02
C PRO A 188 -28.73 3.53 25.52
N ASP A 189 -27.59 4.07 25.05
CA ASP A 189 -27.20 4.03 23.63
C ASP A 189 -26.65 2.64 23.19
N SER A 190 -26.28 1.79 24.15
CA SER A 190 -25.65 0.47 23.87
C SER A 190 -26.67 -0.66 23.65
N PHE A 191 -27.95 -0.42 23.95
CA PHE A 191 -29.06 -1.35 23.75
C PHE A 191 -30.36 -0.59 23.49
N LEU A 192 -31.25 -1.16 22.66
CA LEU A 192 -32.58 -0.64 22.41
C LEU A 192 -33.59 -1.51 23.15
N LYS A 193 -34.33 -0.92 24.10
CA LYS A 193 -35.45 -1.59 24.77
C LYS A 193 -36.74 -1.29 24.00
N LEU A 194 -37.46 -2.35 23.60
CA LEU A 194 -38.79 -2.27 22.99
C LEU A 194 -39.91 -2.30 24.04
#